data_AF-A0A452ZT18-F1
#
_entry.id   AF-A0A452ZT18-F1
#
_cell.length_a   1.000
_cell.length_b   1.000
_cell.length_c   1.000
_cell.angle_alpha   90.00
_cell.angle_beta   90.00
_cell.angle_gamma   90.00
#
_symmetry.space_group_name_H-M   'P 1'
#
loop_
_entity.id
_entity.type
_entity.pdbx_description
1 polymer ?
#
loop_
_entity_poly.entity_id
_entity_poly.type
_entity_poly.pdbx_seq_one_letter_code
_entity_poly.pdbx_strand_id
1 'polypeptide(L)'
;GMADFQHVVPVHAAQVRKRKRLDCPSVKDDLGTDKAGGLDMDDGDVMMLVPPLFAIKDNPTNIALLPSTNALSKSMQRGVVRHRWEMDIEPTLALPFNIQAVPKKVNWEDHIPRNSSEWDSQMAVCKLFDERPVWPRQSLYERLLDDGVHVSTSQFKSLLFKAGYYFSTGPFGKFWIKKEYDPRKDPESRIYQRIDFRMPPELRNLQTKRHDGSEKWSEMCKLERMPSKSFIFLQLFELKDDFIQAEIRKPSHQSTCSHSTGWFSKPMIKSLRLQLCIRFLSLCPNEDAKTLLRSSHQLLERSKKQEAICRSEQLKERKDVDEEAPAEHVGSE
;
A
#
# COMPACT_ATOMS: atom_id res chain seq x y z
N GLY A 1 20.79 23.68 35.74
CA GLY A 1 19.59 23.57 36.58
C GLY A 1 18.45 24.30 35.90
N MET A 2 17.23 23.80 36.11
CA MET A 2 15.93 24.24 35.58
C MET A 2 15.47 23.51 34.32
N ALA A 3 14.79 22.39 34.59
CA ALA A 3 13.74 21.84 33.75
C ALA A 3 12.50 22.73 33.89
N ASP A 4 11.90 23.12 32.77
CA ASP A 4 10.52 23.58 32.69
C ASP A 4 10.02 23.37 31.25
N PHE A 5 9.48 22.18 30.98
CA PHE A 5 8.50 22.01 29.92
C PHE A 5 7.31 21.23 30.47
N GLN A 6 6.14 21.80 30.21
CA GLN A 6 4.79 21.21 30.21
C GLN A 6 3.98 21.28 31.52
N HIS A 7 3.24 22.39 31.65
CA HIS A 7 1.84 22.28 32.03
C HIS A 7 1.06 21.69 30.85
N VAL A 8 0.90 20.36 30.80
CA VAL A 8 -0.24 19.76 30.10
C VAL A 8 -1.41 19.83 31.08
N VAL A 9 -2.39 20.67 30.80
CA VAL A 9 -3.66 20.63 31.53
C VAL A 9 -4.32 19.29 31.20
N PRO A 10 -4.58 18.40 32.17
CA PRO A 10 -5.22 17.12 31.91
C PRO A 10 -6.73 17.35 31.74
N VAL A 11 -7.13 17.83 30.56
CA VAL A 11 -8.55 18.12 30.26
C VAL A 11 -9.39 16.84 30.29
N HIS A 12 -8.80 15.66 30.03
CA HIS A 12 -9.53 14.39 30.05
C HIS A 12 -9.51 13.63 31.39
N ALA A 13 -8.47 13.78 32.23
CA ALA A 13 -8.43 13.09 33.53
C ALA A 13 -9.36 13.74 34.58
N ALA A 14 -9.59 15.05 34.48
CA ALA A 14 -10.45 15.78 35.41
C ALA A 14 -11.94 15.42 35.25
N GLN A 15 -12.38 15.09 34.04
CA GLN A 15 -13.76 14.73 33.75
C GLN A 15 -14.12 13.33 34.27
N VAL A 16 -13.16 12.39 34.22
CA VAL A 16 -13.33 11.03 34.76
C VAL A 16 -13.31 11.03 36.30
N ARG A 17 -12.43 11.82 36.93
CA ARG A 17 -12.40 11.96 38.40
C ARG A 17 -13.68 12.59 38.97
N LYS A 18 -14.38 13.45 38.21
CA LYS A 18 -15.66 14.03 38.63
C LYS A 18 -16.81 13.02 38.61
N ARG A 19 -16.80 12.04 37.69
CA ARG A 19 -17.85 11.00 37.64
C ARG A 19 -17.70 9.94 38.73
N LYS A 20 -16.48 9.63 39.16
CA LYS A 20 -16.21 8.55 40.14
C LYS A 20 -16.25 8.98 41.61
N ARG A 21 -16.53 10.26 41.91
CA ARG A 21 -16.50 10.81 43.29
C ARG A 21 -17.87 11.05 43.92
N LEU A 22 -18.95 10.65 43.25
CA LEU A 22 -20.30 10.63 43.80
C LEU A 22 -20.65 9.15 44.05
N ASP A 23 -20.22 8.63 45.21
CA ASP A 23 -20.92 7.63 46.03
C ASP A 23 -19.96 7.03 47.09
N CYS A 24 -19.87 7.76 48.22
CA CYS A 24 -19.80 7.26 49.61
C CYS A 24 -18.60 6.34 50.03
N PRO A 25 -18.39 6.07 51.35
CA PRO A 25 -17.29 6.67 52.10
C PRO A 25 -16.28 5.65 52.66
N SER A 26 -15.10 6.17 53.00
CA SER A 26 -13.99 5.55 53.75
C SER A 26 -14.38 4.48 54.78
N VAL A 27 -13.92 3.23 54.59
CA VAL A 27 -13.53 2.29 55.66
C VAL A 27 -12.35 1.42 55.19
N LYS A 28 -11.54 1.03 56.18
CA LYS A 28 -10.18 0.47 56.24
C LYS A 28 -9.91 -0.89 55.58
N ASP A 29 -8.61 -1.12 55.37
CA ASP A 29 -7.81 -2.37 55.45
C ASP A 29 -8.55 -3.71 55.44
N ASP A 30 -8.18 -4.61 54.51
CA ASP A 30 -7.52 -5.88 54.87
C ASP A 30 -7.11 -6.73 53.65
N LEU A 31 -6.09 -7.55 53.91
CA LEU A 31 -5.35 -8.47 53.04
C LEU A 31 -6.16 -9.75 52.70
N GLY A 32 -6.10 -10.27 51.46
CA GLY A 32 -6.49 -11.66 51.17
C GLY A 32 -6.86 -12.06 49.73
N THR A 33 -5.94 -12.78 49.08
CA THR A 33 -6.09 -14.03 48.28
C THR A 33 -7.15 -14.20 47.15
N ASP A 34 -6.63 -14.57 45.98
CA ASP A 34 -7.18 -15.36 44.84
C ASP A 34 -8.58 -15.08 44.28
N LYS A 35 -8.65 -14.78 42.98
CA LYS A 35 -9.13 -15.73 41.94
C LYS A 35 -9.09 -15.12 40.53
N ALA A 36 -8.79 -15.99 39.56
CA ALA A 36 -8.93 -15.74 38.14
C ALA A 36 -10.36 -15.33 37.76
N GLY A 37 -10.49 -14.22 37.06
CA GLY A 37 -11.71 -13.76 36.40
C GLY A 37 -11.31 -12.85 35.25
N GLY A 38 -11.66 -13.26 34.03
CA GLY A 38 -11.38 -12.49 32.83
C GLY A 38 -12.01 -11.10 32.93
N LEU A 39 -11.19 -10.06 32.80
CA LEU A 39 -11.68 -8.72 32.56
C LEU A 39 -11.57 -8.45 31.07
N ASP A 40 -12.73 -8.32 30.42
CA ASP A 40 -12.90 -7.53 29.22
C ASP A 40 -12.18 -6.18 29.44
N MET A 41 -11.02 -6.02 28.82
CA MET A 41 -10.33 -4.74 28.81
C MET A 41 -11.00 -3.90 27.73
N ASP A 42 -11.80 -2.94 28.20
CA ASP A 42 -12.24 -1.77 27.43
C ASP A 42 -11.00 -1.20 26.69
N ASP A 43 -11.01 -1.32 25.36
CA ASP A 43 -9.90 -1.03 24.43
C ASP A 43 -9.50 0.46 24.43
N GLY A 44 -10.07 1.26 25.33
CA GLY A 44 -9.79 2.68 25.54
C GLY A 44 -8.62 2.99 26.47
N ASP A 45 -8.15 2.03 27.28
CA ASP A 45 -7.08 2.23 28.28
C ASP A 45 -5.74 1.61 27.86
N VAL A 46 -5.40 1.66 26.57
CA VAL A 46 -4.01 1.40 26.14
C VAL A 46 -3.14 2.54 26.66
N MET A 47 -2.32 2.26 27.67
CA MET A 47 -1.30 3.17 28.17
C MET A 47 -0.30 3.49 27.04
N MET A 48 -0.57 4.56 26.30
CA MET A 48 0.34 5.09 25.27
C MET A 48 1.54 5.70 25.95
N LEU A 49 2.54 4.86 26.24
CA LEU A 49 3.81 5.32 26.78
C LEU A 49 4.40 6.35 25.83
N VAL A 50 4.70 7.50 26.41
CA VAL A 50 5.43 8.57 25.75
C VAL A 50 6.74 8.00 25.19
N PRO A 51 7.07 8.26 23.90
CA PRO A 51 8.38 7.91 23.37
C PRO A 51 9.48 8.48 24.27
N PRO A 52 10.56 7.73 24.54
CA PRO A 52 11.64 8.17 25.43
C PRO A 52 12.30 9.48 24.98
N LEU A 53 12.14 9.84 23.70
CA LEU A 53 12.54 11.12 23.12
C LEU A 53 11.37 11.68 22.30
N PHE A 54 10.78 12.78 22.75
CA PHE A 54 9.76 13.51 22.00
C PHE A 54 10.35 14.37 20.87
N ALA A 55 11.61 14.77 21.02
CA ALA A 55 12.35 15.53 20.03
C ALA A 55 13.75 14.93 19.88
N ILE A 56 14.24 14.87 18.64
CA ILE A 56 15.62 14.40 18.35
C ILE A 56 16.66 15.41 18.87
N LYS A 57 16.25 16.65 19.17
CA LYS A 57 17.10 17.71 19.70
C LYS A 57 16.51 18.22 21.01
N ASP A 58 17.35 18.34 22.04
CA ASP A 58 16.96 18.82 23.37
C ASP A 58 16.85 20.35 23.45
N ASN A 59 17.42 21.08 22.49
CA ASN A 59 17.46 22.54 22.48
C ASN A 59 16.50 23.15 21.45
N PRO A 60 15.80 24.26 21.82
CA PRO A 60 14.96 24.99 20.87
C PRO A 60 15.83 25.49 19.73
N THR A 61 15.62 24.93 18.54
CA THR A 61 16.28 25.39 17.33
C THR A 61 15.39 26.44 16.68
N ASN A 62 15.94 27.61 16.37
CA ASN A 62 15.21 28.63 15.63
C ASN A 62 14.94 28.09 14.22
N ILE A 63 13.74 27.55 14.00
CA ILE A 63 13.29 27.12 12.69
C ILE A 63 12.88 28.39 11.95
N ALA A 64 13.83 29.00 11.24
CA ALA A 64 13.51 30.02 10.26
C ALA A 64 12.71 29.33 9.14
N LEU A 65 11.38 29.43 9.21
CA LEU A 65 10.52 29.06 8.09
C LEU A 65 10.92 29.96 6.93
N LEU A 66 11.59 29.40 5.93
CA LEU A 66 11.79 30.11 4.67
C LEU A 66 10.40 30.49 4.15
N PRO A 67 10.13 31.78 3.88
CA PRO A 67 8.90 32.18 3.24
C PRO A 67 8.74 31.34 1.97
N SER A 68 7.58 30.71 1.82
CA SER A 68 7.28 29.95 0.61
C SER A 68 7.52 30.83 -0.60
N THR A 69 8.36 30.38 -1.54
CA THR A 69 8.65 31.07 -2.81
C THR A 69 7.40 31.29 -3.67
N ASN A 70 6.27 30.67 -3.30
CA ASN A 70 4.96 30.86 -3.93
C ASN A 70 4.17 32.05 -3.38
N ALA A 71 4.71 32.80 -2.42
CA ALA A 71 4.09 34.04 -1.91
C ALA A 71 4.48 35.25 -2.78
N LEU A 72 4.19 35.20 -4.07
CA LEU A 72 4.30 36.35 -4.97
C LEU A 72 2.91 36.83 -5.41
N SER A 73 2.69 38.14 -5.16
CA SER A 73 1.63 39.02 -5.67
C SER A 73 0.21 38.94 -5.05
N LYS A 74 -0.12 39.95 -4.25
CA LYS A 74 -1.50 40.30 -3.84
C LYS A 74 -2.41 40.71 -5.02
N SER A 75 -1.90 40.85 -6.26
CA SER A 75 -2.73 41.16 -7.45
C SER A 75 -3.32 39.93 -8.13
N MET A 76 -2.82 38.71 -7.85
CA MET A 76 -3.37 37.46 -8.40
C MET A 76 -4.54 36.87 -7.59
N GLN A 77 -4.93 37.47 -6.47
CA GLN A 77 -6.09 37.04 -5.70
C GLN A 77 -7.43 37.39 -6.35
N ARG A 78 -7.42 38.21 -7.41
CA ARG A 78 -8.63 38.65 -8.12
C ARG A 78 -8.63 38.09 -9.54
N GLY A 79 -8.62 36.77 -9.67
CA GLY A 79 -8.58 36.12 -10.99
C GLY A 79 -8.46 34.60 -10.99
N VAL A 80 -8.21 33.96 -9.84
CA VAL A 80 -8.50 32.53 -9.72
C VAL A 80 -9.97 32.41 -9.38
N VAL A 81 -10.82 32.38 -10.40
CA VAL A 81 -12.10 31.68 -10.29
C VAL A 81 -11.73 30.25 -9.96
N ARG A 82 -11.59 29.97 -8.67
CA ARG A 82 -11.65 28.63 -8.12
C ARG A 82 -13.02 28.13 -8.56
N HIS A 83 -13.07 27.41 -9.67
CA HIS A 83 -14.05 26.36 -9.84
C HIS A 83 -13.72 25.29 -8.79
N ARG A 84 -14.02 25.64 -7.54
CA ARG A 84 -14.05 24.77 -6.37
C ARG A 84 -15.33 23.96 -6.54
N TRP A 85 -15.30 23.06 -7.50
CA TRP A 85 -16.07 21.83 -7.39
C TRP A 85 -15.24 20.95 -6.46
N GLU A 86 -15.36 21.21 -5.16
CA GLU A 86 -15.28 20.12 -4.19
C GLU A 86 -16.46 19.23 -4.57
N MET A 87 -16.26 18.35 -5.56
CA MET A 87 -17.05 17.12 -5.60
C MET A 87 -16.93 16.54 -4.19
N ASP A 88 -18.00 15.94 -3.68
CA ASP A 88 -17.96 15.02 -2.54
C ASP A 88 -17.13 13.77 -2.92
N ILE A 89 -15.90 13.97 -3.41
CA ILE A 89 -14.85 12.98 -3.44
C ILE A 89 -14.49 12.83 -1.98
N GLU A 90 -15.12 11.83 -1.36
CA GLU A 90 -14.80 11.32 -0.05
C GLU A 90 -13.28 11.44 0.18
N PRO A 91 -12.82 12.21 1.18
CA PRO A 91 -11.45 12.73 1.24
C PRO A 91 -10.36 11.67 1.49
N THR A 92 -10.67 10.38 1.36
CA THR A 92 -9.81 9.26 1.70
C THR A 92 -9.87 8.16 0.66
N LEU A 93 -9.34 8.43 -0.55
CA LEU A 93 -9.11 7.39 -1.56
C LEU A 93 -8.03 6.37 -1.17
N ALA A 94 -7.49 6.45 0.05
CA ALA A 94 -6.64 5.45 0.67
C ALA A 94 -7.51 4.46 1.48
N LEU A 95 -8.25 3.60 0.78
CA LEU A 95 -9.19 2.70 1.43
C LEU A 95 -8.46 1.64 2.26
N PRO A 96 -9.00 1.24 3.42
CA PRO A 96 -8.49 0.08 4.13
C PRO A 96 -8.77 -1.19 3.31
N PHE A 97 -7.86 -2.15 3.37
CA PHE A 97 -7.95 -3.37 2.56
C PHE A 97 -9.12 -4.29 2.98
N ASN A 98 -9.68 -4.13 4.18
CA ASN A 98 -10.81 -4.91 4.69
C ASN A 98 -12.18 -4.24 4.47
N ILE A 99 -12.28 -3.24 3.60
CA ILE A 99 -13.56 -2.60 3.25
C ILE A 99 -14.56 -3.61 2.67
N GLN A 100 -15.84 -3.51 3.04
CA GLN A 100 -16.88 -4.45 2.58
C GLN A 100 -17.22 -4.29 1.09
N ALA A 101 -17.35 -3.05 0.62
CA ALA A 101 -17.69 -2.73 -0.76
C ALA A 101 -16.72 -1.71 -1.34
N VAL A 102 -16.32 -1.93 -2.60
CA VAL A 102 -15.45 -0.99 -3.32
C VAL A 102 -16.27 0.18 -3.89
N PRO A 103 -15.66 1.35 -4.15
CA PRO A 103 -16.37 2.50 -4.68
C PRO A 103 -17.06 2.19 -6.01
N LYS A 104 -18.33 2.62 -6.13
CA LYS A 104 -19.13 2.53 -7.36
C LYS A 104 -18.62 3.49 -8.44
N LYS A 105 -19.03 3.27 -9.69
CA LYS A 105 -18.74 4.19 -10.79
C LYS A 105 -19.33 5.57 -10.46
N VAL A 106 -18.56 6.60 -10.81
CA VAL A 106 -18.98 7.99 -10.73
C VAL A 106 -19.42 8.39 -12.14
N ASN A 107 -20.62 8.99 -12.26
CA ASN A 107 -21.15 9.52 -13.51
C ASN A 107 -20.47 10.87 -13.83
N TRP A 108 -19.18 10.83 -14.16
CA TRP A 108 -18.44 12.04 -14.50
C TRP A 108 -18.89 12.59 -15.86
N GLU A 109 -19.55 11.77 -16.69
CA GLU A 109 -20.07 12.13 -18.02
C GLU A 109 -21.13 13.26 -17.97
N ASP A 110 -21.87 13.37 -16.86
CA ASP A 110 -22.90 14.39 -16.68
C ASP A 110 -22.32 15.76 -16.27
N HIS A 111 -21.07 15.76 -15.82
CA HIS A 111 -20.44 16.93 -15.20
C HIS A 111 -19.32 17.54 -16.06
N ILE A 112 -18.82 16.82 -17.05
CA ILE A 112 -17.74 17.28 -17.92
C ILE A 112 -18.33 17.56 -19.31
N PRO A 113 -18.17 18.78 -19.86
CA PRO A 113 -18.65 19.08 -21.21
C PRO A 113 -17.95 18.20 -22.25
N ARG A 114 -18.71 17.56 -23.13
CA ARG A 114 -18.20 16.59 -24.14
C ARG A 114 -17.13 17.15 -25.08
N ASN A 115 -17.13 18.46 -25.33
CA ASN A 115 -16.21 19.11 -26.26
C ASN A 115 -14.99 19.73 -25.55
N SER A 116 -14.74 19.36 -24.29
CA SER A 116 -13.62 19.88 -23.49
C SER A 116 -12.40 18.97 -23.58
N SER A 117 -11.20 19.55 -23.47
CA SER A 117 -9.96 18.77 -23.35
C SER A 117 -9.94 17.88 -22.09
N GLU A 118 -10.70 18.26 -21.06
CA GLU A 118 -10.89 17.45 -19.85
C GLU A 118 -11.70 16.19 -20.14
N TRP A 119 -12.71 16.26 -21.01
CA TRP A 119 -13.47 15.09 -21.47
C TRP A 119 -12.54 14.09 -22.17
N ASP A 120 -11.76 14.56 -23.14
CA ASP A 120 -10.84 13.70 -23.90
C ASP A 120 -9.79 13.05 -22.98
N SER A 121 -9.25 13.82 -22.03
CA SER A 121 -8.28 13.31 -21.05
C SER A 121 -8.92 12.28 -20.11
N GLN A 122 -10.16 12.52 -19.68
CA GLN A 122 -10.90 11.59 -18.81
C GLN A 122 -11.26 10.30 -19.54
N MET A 123 -11.70 10.40 -20.79
CA MET A 123 -11.94 9.26 -21.68
C MET A 123 -10.68 8.43 -21.88
N ALA A 124 -9.53 9.07 -22.11
CA ALA A 124 -8.25 8.37 -22.24
C ALA A 124 -7.88 7.58 -20.99
N VAL A 125 -8.04 8.17 -19.80
CA VAL A 125 -7.82 7.48 -18.52
C VAL A 125 -8.76 6.29 -18.35
N CYS A 126 -10.06 6.46 -18.63
CA CYS A 126 -11.04 5.39 -18.53
C CYS A 126 -10.73 4.24 -19.49
N LYS A 127 -10.33 4.53 -20.73
CA LYS A 127 -9.90 3.54 -21.71
C LYS A 127 -8.72 2.70 -21.20
N LEU A 128 -7.72 3.32 -20.57
CA LEU A 128 -6.59 2.60 -19.97
C LEU A 128 -7.03 1.68 -18.82
N PHE A 129 -8.04 2.08 -18.04
CA PHE A 129 -8.62 1.21 -17.01
C PHE A 129 -9.46 0.06 -17.57
N ASP A 130 -10.05 0.24 -18.76
CA ASP A 130 -10.74 -0.84 -19.48
C ASP A 130 -9.74 -1.87 -20.03
N GLU A 131 -8.57 -1.42 -20.51
CA GLU A 131 -7.49 -2.31 -20.95
C GLU A 131 -6.84 -3.07 -19.79
N ARG A 132 -6.64 -2.40 -18.65
CA ARG A 132 -6.07 -3.01 -17.45
C ARG A 132 -6.71 -2.38 -16.21
N PRO A 133 -7.27 -3.18 -15.28
CA PRO A 133 -8.03 -2.61 -14.17
C PRO A 133 -7.15 -2.04 -13.04
N VAL A 134 -5.85 -2.38 -12.98
CA VAL A 134 -4.95 -1.97 -11.89
C VAL A 134 -3.63 -1.42 -12.44
N TRP A 135 -3.30 -0.18 -12.07
CA TRP A 135 -2.16 0.57 -12.59
C TRP A 135 -1.27 1.18 -11.49
N PRO A 136 0.07 1.08 -11.60
CA PRO A 136 0.96 2.00 -10.91
C PRO A 136 0.78 3.43 -11.43
N ARG A 137 0.84 4.41 -10.52
CA ARG A 137 0.66 5.83 -10.88
C ARG A 137 1.64 6.30 -11.96
N GLN A 138 2.91 5.89 -11.89
CA GLN A 138 3.93 6.27 -12.88
C GLN A 138 3.65 5.65 -14.24
N SER A 139 3.36 4.35 -14.28
CA SER A 139 3.06 3.63 -15.52
C SER A 139 1.87 4.23 -16.27
N LEU A 140 0.77 4.53 -15.55
CA LEU A 140 -0.41 5.13 -16.18
C LEU A 140 -0.12 6.52 -16.75
N TYR A 141 0.67 7.31 -16.02
CA TYR A 141 1.06 8.64 -16.47
C TYR A 141 1.94 8.58 -17.73
N GLU A 142 2.93 7.70 -17.77
CA GLU A 142 3.77 7.50 -18.95
C GLU A 142 2.96 7.01 -20.15
N ARG A 143 2.05 6.07 -19.94
CA ARG A 143 1.19 5.55 -21.01
C ARG A 143 0.31 6.64 -21.63
N LEU A 144 -0.24 7.55 -20.81
CA LEU A 144 -0.99 8.71 -21.31
C LEU A 144 -0.12 9.65 -22.14
N LEU A 145 1.12 9.90 -21.72
CA LEU A 145 2.06 10.72 -22.49
C LEU A 145 2.41 10.06 -23.83
N ASP A 146 2.60 8.74 -23.84
CA ASP A 146 2.85 7.98 -25.08
C ASP A 146 1.64 8.02 -26.04
N ASP A 147 0.41 8.10 -25.51
CA ASP A 147 -0.82 8.30 -26.30
C ASP A 147 -1.05 9.78 -26.70
N GLY A 148 -0.10 10.69 -26.41
CA GLY A 148 -0.18 12.11 -26.76
C GLY A 148 -1.06 12.96 -25.83
N VAL A 149 -1.50 12.40 -24.70
CA VAL A 149 -2.34 13.09 -23.71
C VAL A 149 -1.44 13.77 -22.67
N HIS A 150 -1.21 15.07 -22.85
CA HIS A 150 -0.40 15.87 -21.95
C HIS A 150 -1.25 16.52 -20.86
N VAL A 151 -1.14 16.00 -19.63
CA VAL A 151 -1.83 16.54 -18.45
C VAL A 151 -0.84 16.89 -17.35
N SER A 152 -1.09 17.97 -16.63
CA SER A 152 -0.30 18.31 -15.44
C SER A 152 -0.52 17.31 -14.31
N THR A 153 0.39 17.26 -13.34
CA THR A 153 0.29 16.36 -12.18
C THR A 153 -1.00 16.53 -11.37
N SER A 154 -1.51 17.77 -11.26
CA SER A 154 -2.76 18.08 -10.56
C SER A 154 -3.98 17.62 -11.35
N GLN A 155 -4.01 17.88 -12.67
CA GLN A 155 -5.05 17.38 -13.57
C GLN A 155 -5.09 15.86 -13.54
N PHE A 156 -3.94 15.19 -13.69
CA PHE A 156 -3.86 13.73 -13.64
C PHE A 156 -4.42 13.15 -12.32
N LYS A 157 -4.12 13.80 -11.19
CA LYS A 157 -4.68 13.40 -9.88
C LYS A 157 -6.21 13.54 -9.87
N SER A 158 -6.75 14.61 -10.44
CA SER A 158 -8.21 14.81 -10.57
C SER A 158 -8.86 13.73 -11.44
N LEU A 159 -8.27 13.40 -12.59
CA LEU A 159 -8.79 12.37 -13.50
C LEU A 159 -8.81 10.98 -12.83
N LEU A 160 -7.74 10.66 -12.09
CA LEU A 160 -7.62 9.43 -11.32
C LEU A 160 -8.71 9.30 -10.24
N PHE A 161 -9.05 10.39 -9.56
CA PHE A 161 -10.08 10.39 -8.52
C PHE A 161 -11.49 10.10 -9.08
N LYS A 162 -11.75 10.48 -10.33
CA LYS A 162 -13.00 10.18 -11.03
C LYS A 162 -13.05 8.74 -11.55
N ALA A 163 -11.93 8.23 -12.07
CA ALA A 163 -11.87 6.91 -12.70
C ALA A 163 -11.63 5.74 -11.73
N GLY A 164 -10.91 5.98 -10.63
CA GLY A 164 -10.37 4.90 -9.79
C GLY A 164 -10.27 5.23 -8.31
N TYR A 165 -9.77 4.26 -7.56
CA TYR A 165 -9.46 4.35 -6.13
C TYR A 165 -8.16 3.58 -5.84
N TYR A 166 -7.65 3.61 -4.61
CA TYR A 166 -6.52 2.74 -4.23
C TYR A 166 -6.66 2.22 -2.80
N PHE A 167 -6.00 1.11 -2.49
CA PHE A 167 -5.86 0.67 -1.11
C PHE A 167 -4.66 1.34 -0.44
N SER A 168 -4.79 1.69 0.84
CA SER A 168 -3.69 2.24 1.64
C SER A 168 -2.55 1.24 1.83
N THR A 169 -2.91 -0.02 2.05
CA THR A 169 -2.02 -1.14 2.38
C THR A 169 -2.40 -2.41 1.61
N GLY A 170 -1.63 -3.48 1.82
CA GLY A 170 -1.91 -4.78 1.23
C GLY A 170 -1.30 -5.01 -0.16
N PRO A 171 -1.74 -6.07 -0.86
CA PRO A 171 -1.13 -6.59 -2.09
C PRO A 171 -1.34 -5.67 -3.28
N PHE A 172 -2.39 -4.84 -3.26
CA PHE A 172 -2.70 -3.85 -4.30
C PHE A 172 -2.49 -2.42 -3.79
N GLY A 173 -1.84 -2.27 -2.62
CA GLY A 173 -1.68 -0.98 -1.96
C GLY A 173 -0.90 0.02 -2.81
N LYS A 174 -1.36 1.27 -2.84
CA LYS A 174 -0.80 2.40 -3.60
C LYS A 174 -0.89 2.28 -5.14
N PHE A 175 -1.54 1.24 -5.67
CA PHE A 175 -1.89 1.16 -7.09
C PHE A 175 -3.32 1.65 -7.30
N TRP A 176 -3.53 2.30 -8.45
CA TRP A 176 -4.84 2.78 -8.87
C TRP A 176 -5.65 1.62 -9.44
N ILE A 177 -6.85 1.47 -8.94
CA ILE A 177 -7.79 0.40 -9.27
C ILE A 177 -9.02 1.05 -9.87
N LYS A 178 -9.51 0.51 -10.99
CA LYS A 178 -10.76 0.93 -11.62
C LYS A 178 -11.91 0.87 -10.61
N LYS A 179 -12.77 1.90 -10.57
CA LYS A 179 -14.01 1.83 -9.79
C LYS A 179 -14.85 0.62 -10.21
N GLU A 180 -15.62 0.06 -9.28
CA GLU A 180 -16.42 -1.18 -9.44
C GLU A 180 -15.62 -2.48 -9.56
N TYR A 181 -14.31 -2.43 -9.81
CA TYR A 181 -13.46 -3.62 -9.84
C TYR A 181 -12.84 -3.88 -8.47
N ASP A 182 -13.05 -5.09 -7.91
CA ASP A 182 -12.43 -5.50 -6.65
C ASP A 182 -11.40 -6.61 -6.89
N PRO A 183 -10.08 -6.30 -6.86
CA PRO A 183 -9.05 -7.29 -7.13
C PRO A 183 -8.91 -8.36 -6.03
N ARG A 184 -9.64 -8.23 -4.91
CA ARG A 184 -9.69 -9.22 -3.83
C ARG A 184 -10.68 -10.34 -4.11
N LYS A 185 -11.60 -10.15 -5.07
CA LYS A 185 -12.61 -11.13 -5.47
C LYS A 185 -12.24 -11.89 -6.73
N ASP A 186 -11.25 -11.40 -7.47
CA ASP A 186 -10.80 -11.97 -8.73
C ASP A 186 -9.38 -12.58 -8.57
N PRO A 187 -9.24 -13.92 -8.60
CA PRO A 187 -7.94 -14.59 -8.54
C PRO A 187 -6.97 -14.21 -9.65
N GLU A 188 -7.47 -13.83 -10.84
CA GLU A 188 -6.63 -13.43 -11.97
C GLU A 188 -5.94 -12.08 -11.71
N SER A 189 -6.47 -11.29 -10.77
CA SER A 189 -5.82 -10.07 -10.27
C SER A 189 -4.45 -10.32 -9.64
N ARG A 190 -4.08 -11.57 -9.34
CA ARG A 190 -2.76 -11.91 -8.77
C ARG A 190 -1.59 -11.28 -9.53
N ILE A 191 -1.70 -11.16 -10.85
CA ILE A 191 -0.65 -10.58 -11.71
C ILE A 191 -0.45 -9.08 -11.45
N TYR A 192 -1.48 -8.39 -10.95
CA TYR A 192 -1.43 -6.96 -10.66
C TYR A 192 -0.96 -6.65 -9.24
N GLN A 193 -0.59 -7.67 -8.47
CA GLN A 193 -0.06 -7.45 -7.13
C GLN A 193 1.27 -6.70 -7.15
N ARG A 194 1.46 -5.99 -6.05
CA ARG A 194 2.66 -5.24 -5.71
C ARG A 194 3.72 -6.16 -5.16
N ILE A 195 4.95 -5.88 -5.57
CA ILE A 195 6.16 -6.41 -4.99
C ILE A 195 7.07 -5.26 -4.57
N ASP A 196 7.84 -5.46 -3.52
CA ASP A 196 8.71 -4.43 -2.96
C ASP A 196 10.18 -4.89 -2.93
N PHE A 197 11.06 -3.97 -3.29
CA PHE A 197 12.50 -4.12 -3.10
C PHE A 197 12.99 -3.06 -2.12
N ARG A 198 13.70 -3.51 -1.09
CA ARG A 198 14.34 -2.69 -0.07
C ARG A 198 15.84 -2.88 -0.16
N MET A 199 16.56 -1.77 -0.33
CA MET A 199 18.02 -1.76 -0.33
C MET A 199 18.53 -2.28 1.03
N PRO A 200 19.35 -3.35 1.03
CA PRO A 200 20.01 -3.83 2.23
C PRO A 200 20.82 -2.72 2.90
N PRO A 201 20.80 -2.60 4.24
CA PRO A 201 21.51 -1.55 4.97
C PRO A 201 22.97 -1.37 4.55
N GLU A 202 23.65 -2.48 4.29
CA GLU A 202 25.06 -2.58 3.88
C GLU A 202 25.32 -1.84 2.56
N LEU A 203 24.31 -1.75 1.70
CA LEU A 203 24.42 -1.17 0.36
C LEU A 203 23.83 0.24 0.27
N ARG A 204 23.21 0.77 1.33
CA ARG A 204 22.55 2.10 1.29
C ARG A 204 23.51 3.27 1.09
N ASN A 205 24.77 3.10 1.50
CA ASN A 205 25.80 4.13 1.37
C ASN A 205 26.49 4.11 0.01
N LEU A 206 26.23 3.11 -0.84
CA LEU A 206 26.69 3.12 -2.22
C LEU A 206 25.93 4.24 -2.93
N GLN A 207 26.63 5.35 -3.17
CA GLN A 207 26.10 6.45 -3.95
C GLN A 207 25.78 5.93 -5.36
N THR A 208 24.52 5.56 -5.63
CA THR A 208 24.03 5.55 -6.99
C THR A 208 24.18 6.97 -7.49
N LYS A 209 25.16 7.21 -8.39
CA LYS A 209 25.32 8.50 -9.07
C LYS A 209 23.92 8.93 -9.50
N ARG A 210 23.45 10.08 -9.00
CA ARG A 210 22.16 10.60 -9.41
C ARG A 210 22.28 10.86 -10.92
N HIS A 211 21.58 10.07 -11.70
CA HIS A 211 21.43 10.38 -13.10
C HIS A 211 20.40 11.50 -13.20
N ASP A 212 20.77 12.57 -13.89
CA ASP A 212 20.00 13.81 -14.05
C ASP A 212 18.78 13.65 -15.00
N GLY A 213 18.43 12.40 -15.34
CA GLY A 213 17.33 12.05 -16.22
C GLY A 213 16.12 11.57 -15.44
N SER A 214 14.94 12.03 -15.84
CA SER A 214 13.66 11.41 -15.51
C SER A 214 13.70 9.93 -15.92
N GLU A 215 13.92 9.04 -14.95
CA GLU A 215 13.97 7.60 -15.19
C GLU A 215 12.56 7.09 -15.54
N LYS A 216 12.39 6.66 -16.80
CA LYS A 216 11.15 6.05 -17.26
C LYS A 216 10.86 4.79 -16.46
N TRP A 217 9.61 4.63 -16.06
CA TRP A 217 9.09 3.48 -15.35
C TRP A 217 9.25 2.18 -16.13
N SER A 218 9.08 2.24 -17.45
CA SER A 218 9.31 1.10 -18.35
C SER A 218 10.74 0.54 -18.24
N GLU A 219 11.75 1.40 -18.14
CA GLU A 219 13.16 1.02 -17.97
C GLU A 219 13.42 0.41 -16.58
N MET A 220 12.82 0.99 -15.53
CA MET A 220 12.90 0.43 -14.17
C MET A 220 12.36 -1.00 -14.12
N CYS A 221 11.29 -1.30 -14.87
CA CYS A 221 10.67 -2.62 -14.92
C CYS A 221 11.51 -3.70 -15.65
N LYS A 222 12.57 -3.31 -16.38
CA LYS A 222 13.54 -4.26 -16.95
C LYS A 222 14.52 -4.81 -15.93
N LEU A 223 14.65 -4.15 -14.77
CA LEU A 223 15.58 -4.55 -13.69
C LEU A 223 17.05 -4.55 -14.10
N GLU A 224 17.42 -3.76 -15.10
CA GLU A 224 18.79 -3.61 -15.60
C GLU A 224 19.57 -2.49 -14.89
N ARG A 225 18.86 -1.67 -14.10
CA ARG A 225 19.44 -0.59 -13.31
C ARG A 225 18.96 -0.62 -11.87
N MET A 226 19.84 -0.22 -10.96
CA MET A 226 19.51 -0.05 -9.55
C MET A 226 18.57 1.16 -9.34
N PRO A 227 17.49 1.02 -8.54
CA PRO A 227 16.67 2.16 -8.16
C PRO A 227 17.45 3.24 -7.42
N SER A 228 17.15 4.49 -7.71
CA SER A 228 17.69 5.67 -7.02
C SER A 228 17.22 5.79 -5.56
N LYS A 229 16.08 5.17 -5.23
CA LYS A 229 15.53 5.14 -3.88
C LYS A 229 15.94 3.84 -3.19
N SER A 230 16.17 3.91 -1.88
CA SER A 230 16.41 2.73 -1.03
C SER A 230 15.21 1.78 -0.93
N PHE A 231 14.07 2.18 -1.49
CA PHE A 231 12.85 1.40 -1.47
C PHE A 231 11.97 1.74 -2.66
N ILE A 232 11.46 0.70 -3.33
CA ILE A 232 10.58 0.83 -4.49
C ILE A 232 9.46 -0.22 -4.46
N PHE A 233 8.30 0.16 -4.99
CA PHE A 233 7.17 -0.73 -5.21
C PHE A 233 6.98 -0.90 -6.70
N LEU A 234 6.89 -2.15 -7.16
CA LEU A 234 6.73 -2.50 -8.56
C LEU A 234 5.48 -3.39 -8.69
N GLN A 235 4.87 -3.40 -9.86
CA GLN A 235 3.76 -4.32 -10.15
C GLN A 235 4.30 -5.57 -10.86
N LEU A 236 3.90 -6.76 -10.43
CA LEU A 236 4.39 -8.02 -10.99
C LEU A 236 4.19 -8.11 -12.51
N PHE A 237 3.01 -7.71 -13.01
CA PHE A 237 2.67 -7.68 -14.43
C PHE A 237 3.70 -6.93 -15.30
N GLU A 238 4.28 -5.84 -14.80
CA GLU A 238 5.15 -4.96 -15.61
C GLU A 238 6.60 -5.43 -15.66
N LEU A 239 7.01 -6.27 -14.70
CA LEU A 239 8.38 -6.75 -14.59
C LEU A 239 8.76 -7.66 -15.75
N LYS A 240 9.88 -7.35 -16.43
CA LYS A 240 10.41 -8.14 -17.54
C LYS A 240 11.41 -9.19 -17.07
N ASP A 241 11.08 -9.92 -16.00
CA ASP A 241 11.87 -11.04 -15.51
C ASP A 241 11.19 -12.37 -15.84
N ASP A 242 11.92 -13.27 -16.49
CA ASP A 242 11.38 -14.55 -16.98
C ASP A 242 10.83 -15.43 -15.87
N PHE A 243 11.50 -15.48 -14.72
CA PHE A 243 11.04 -16.28 -13.58
C PHE A 243 9.74 -15.74 -13.01
N ILE A 244 9.68 -14.43 -12.76
CA ILE A 244 8.47 -13.76 -12.26
C ILE A 244 7.32 -13.96 -13.26
N GLN A 245 7.57 -13.70 -14.54
CA GLN A 245 6.56 -13.85 -15.60
C GLN A 245 6.07 -15.30 -15.73
N ALA A 246 6.95 -16.29 -15.62
CA ALA A 246 6.57 -17.71 -15.64
C ALA A 246 5.72 -18.08 -14.41
N GLU A 247 6.03 -17.57 -13.22
CA GLU A 247 5.26 -17.86 -12.02
C GLU A 247 3.90 -17.15 -11.99
N ILE A 248 3.77 -15.93 -12.52
CA ILE A 248 2.48 -15.20 -12.54
C ILE A 248 1.52 -15.66 -13.65
N ARG A 249 1.99 -16.43 -14.65
CA ARG A 249 1.12 -17.03 -15.68
C ARG A 249 0.44 -18.34 -15.26
N LYS A 250 0.91 -18.95 -14.17
CA LYS A 250 0.27 -20.16 -13.60
C LYS A 250 -1.15 -19.81 -13.06
N PRO A 251 -2.04 -20.76 -12.81
CA PRO A 251 -3.27 -20.44 -12.09
C PRO A 251 -3.00 -20.16 -10.61
N SER A 252 -3.88 -19.39 -9.96
CA SER A 252 -3.88 -19.26 -8.50
C SER A 252 -4.36 -20.56 -7.86
N HIS A 253 -3.66 -21.00 -6.81
CA HIS A 253 -4.11 -22.13 -5.97
C HIS A 253 -4.82 -21.65 -4.69
N GLN A 254 -4.75 -20.34 -4.41
CA GLN A 254 -5.38 -19.72 -3.25
C GLN A 254 -6.87 -19.49 -3.52
N SER A 255 -7.73 -19.90 -2.58
CA SER A 255 -9.18 -19.67 -2.62
C SER A 255 -9.58 -18.27 -2.15
N THR A 256 -8.73 -17.61 -1.35
CA THR A 256 -9.02 -16.28 -0.77
C THR A 256 -7.83 -15.33 -0.90
N CYS A 257 -8.11 -14.04 -1.10
CA CYS A 257 -7.11 -12.99 -1.13
C CYS A 257 -6.72 -12.53 0.29
N SER A 258 -5.48 -12.82 0.72
CA SER A 258 -4.98 -12.37 2.03
C SER A 258 -4.47 -10.92 2.00
N HIS A 259 -4.57 -10.19 3.12
CA HIS A 259 -3.94 -8.86 3.27
C HIS A 259 -2.42 -8.89 3.04
N SER A 260 -1.75 -9.94 3.51
CA SER A 260 -0.28 -10.00 3.54
C SER A 260 0.35 -10.49 2.23
N THR A 261 -0.29 -11.45 1.57
CA THR A 261 0.25 -12.14 0.38
C THR A 261 -0.64 -12.05 -0.85
N GLY A 262 -1.87 -11.54 -0.70
CA GLY A 262 -2.88 -11.55 -1.75
C GLY A 262 -3.26 -12.96 -2.15
N TRP A 263 -3.18 -13.23 -3.45
CA TRP A 263 -3.46 -14.49 -4.12
C TRP A 263 -2.24 -15.41 -4.26
N PHE A 264 -1.11 -15.06 -3.63
CA PHE A 264 0.05 -15.94 -3.53
C PHE A 264 0.16 -16.56 -2.15
N SER A 265 0.78 -17.73 -2.09
CA SER A 265 1.24 -18.30 -0.83
C SER A 265 2.37 -17.45 -0.22
N LYS A 266 2.62 -17.62 1.08
CA LYS A 266 3.76 -16.98 1.76
C LYS A 266 5.12 -17.38 1.13
N PRO A 267 5.39 -18.67 0.83
CA PRO A 267 6.63 -19.07 0.16
C PRO A 267 6.77 -18.46 -1.24
N MET A 268 5.70 -18.43 -2.03
CA MET A 268 5.76 -17.88 -3.39
C MET A 268 6.08 -16.38 -3.38
N ILE A 269 5.39 -15.58 -2.57
CA ILE A 269 5.67 -14.14 -2.55
C ILE A 269 7.09 -13.84 -2.03
N LYS A 270 7.61 -14.69 -1.12
CA LYS A 270 9.00 -14.64 -0.68
C LYS A 270 9.96 -14.97 -1.83
N SER A 271 9.68 -16.01 -2.61
CA SER A 271 10.47 -16.38 -3.80
C SER A 271 10.52 -15.25 -4.83
N LEU A 272 9.37 -14.62 -5.12
CA LEU A 272 9.31 -13.48 -6.04
C LEU A 272 10.13 -12.29 -5.53
N ARG A 273 10.05 -11.96 -4.23
CA ARG A 273 10.86 -10.88 -3.61
C ARG A 273 12.35 -11.20 -3.67
N LEU A 274 12.73 -12.46 -3.41
CA LEU A 274 14.12 -12.90 -3.49
C LEU A 274 14.65 -12.83 -4.92
N GLN A 275 13.86 -13.23 -5.92
CA GLN A 275 14.22 -13.10 -7.32
C GLN A 275 14.48 -11.63 -7.69
N LEU A 276 13.57 -10.73 -7.30
CA LEU A 276 13.74 -9.29 -7.51
C LEU A 276 15.01 -8.76 -6.84
N CYS A 277 15.27 -9.19 -5.60
CA CYS A 277 16.48 -8.84 -4.86
C CYS A 277 17.74 -9.33 -5.57
N ILE A 278 17.78 -10.60 -6.02
CA ILE A 278 18.89 -11.20 -6.77
C ILE A 278 19.20 -10.39 -8.02
N ARG A 279 18.18 -9.99 -8.79
CA ARG A 279 18.36 -9.17 -10.00
C ARG A 279 19.04 -7.85 -9.70
N PHE A 280 18.56 -7.11 -8.71
CA PHE A 280 19.18 -5.85 -8.32
C PHE A 280 20.59 -6.04 -7.74
N LEU A 281 20.77 -7.00 -6.83
CA LEU A 281 22.09 -7.27 -6.23
C LEU A 281 23.15 -7.66 -7.27
N SER A 282 22.74 -8.33 -8.36
CA SER A 282 23.64 -8.68 -9.47
C SER A 282 24.19 -7.47 -10.22
N LEU A 283 23.53 -6.31 -10.11
CA LEU A 283 24.00 -5.05 -10.71
C LEU A 283 25.04 -4.33 -9.83
N CYS A 284 25.25 -4.78 -8.60
CA CYS A 284 26.19 -4.17 -7.66
C CYS A 284 27.56 -4.88 -7.68
N PRO A 285 28.66 -4.18 -8.03
CA PRO A 285 29.99 -4.78 -8.03
C PRO A 285 30.64 -4.94 -6.63
N ASN A 286 29.91 -4.70 -5.53
CA ASN A 286 30.43 -4.75 -4.15
C ASN A 286 30.54 -6.21 -3.62
N GLU A 287 31.59 -6.52 -2.85
CA GLU A 287 31.74 -7.80 -2.14
C GLU A 287 30.59 -8.09 -1.15
N ASP A 288 30.07 -7.07 -0.47
CA ASP A 288 28.90 -7.22 0.39
C ASP A 288 27.69 -7.67 -0.43
N ALA A 289 27.52 -7.10 -1.63
CA ALA A 289 26.46 -7.48 -2.55
C ALA A 289 26.63 -8.93 -3.04
N LYS A 290 27.85 -9.38 -3.33
CA LYS A 290 28.12 -10.78 -3.69
C LYS A 290 27.77 -11.75 -2.56
N THR A 291 28.06 -11.38 -1.31
CA THR A 291 27.72 -12.19 -0.14
C THR A 291 26.20 -12.30 0.04
N LEU A 292 25.50 -11.16 -0.04
CA LEU A 292 24.04 -11.08 -0.01
C LEU A 292 23.39 -11.85 -1.17
N LEU A 293 23.99 -11.81 -2.35
CA LEU A 293 23.54 -12.52 -3.55
C LEU A 293 23.58 -14.04 -3.32
N ARG A 294 24.70 -14.59 -2.83
CA ARG A 294 24.83 -16.03 -2.50
C ARG A 294 23.78 -16.46 -1.47
N SER A 295 23.59 -15.67 -0.41
CA SER A 295 22.57 -15.93 0.61
C SER A 295 21.15 -15.91 0.01
N SER A 296 20.86 -14.93 -0.85
CA SER A 296 19.56 -14.79 -1.50
C SER A 296 19.23 -15.98 -2.41
N HIS A 297 20.21 -16.51 -3.16
CA HIS A 297 20.03 -17.73 -3.95
C HIS A 297 19.69 -18.94 -3.09
N GLN A 298 20.41 -19.15 -1.97
CA GLN A 298 20.12 -20.26 -1.06
C GLN A 298 18.71 -20.15 -0.46
N LEU A 299 18.31 -18.94 -0.07
CA LEU A 299 16.97 -18.68 0.46
C LEU A 299 15.88 -18.88 -0.60
N LEU A 300 16.16 -18.53 -1.86
CA LEU A 300 15.24 -18.74 -2.98
C LEU A 300 14.98 -20.23 -3.19
N GLU A 301 16.03 -21.05 -3.23
CA GLU A 301 15.90 -22.50 -3.39
C GLU A 301 15.14 -23.15 -2.22
N ARG A 302 15.39 -22.71 -0.97
CA ARG A 302 14.59 -23.14 0.19
C ARG A 302 13.12 -22.74 0.06
N SER A 303 12.86 -21.52 -0.40
CA SER A 303 11.50 -20.99 -0.57
C SER A 303 10.73 -21.73 -1.68
N LYS A 304 11.40 -22.10 -2.78
CA LYS A 304 10.83 -22.94 -3.85
C LYS A 304 10.46 -24.33 -3.36
N LYS A 305 11.29 -24.97 -2.53
CA LYS A 305 10.97 -26.26 -1.90
C LYS A 305 9.73 -26.15 -1.00
N GLN A 306 9.66 -25.10 -0.19
CA GLN A 306 8.50 -24.86 0.68
C GLN A 306 7.22 -24.60 -0.14
N GLU A 307 7.34 -23.90 -1.27
CA GLU A 307 6.21 -23.71 -2.19
C GLU A 307 5.71 -25.04 -2.76
N ALA A 308 6.62 -25.93 -3.18
CA ALA A 308 6.24 -27.23 -3.72
C ALA A 308 5.46 -28.08 -2.70
N ILE A 309 5.87 -28.03 -1.43
CA ILE A 309 5.17 -28.67 -0.32
C ILE A 309 3.77 -28.05 -0.15
N CYS A 310 3.69 -26.72 -0.07
CA CYS A 310 2.43 -25.99 0.11
C CYS A 310 1.42 -26.28 -1.02
N ARG A 311 1.90 -26.42 -2.26
CA ARG A 311 1.05 -26.81 -3.41
C ARG A 311 0.55 -28.24 -3.28
N SER A 312 1.42 -29.17 -2.86
CA SER A 312 1.04 -30.59 -2.67
C SER A 312 -0.02 -30.76 -1.58
N GLU A 313 0.11 -30.03 -0.47
CA GLU A 313 -0.87 -30.03 0.63
C GLU A 313 -2.24 -29.51 0.15
N GLN A 314 -2.28 -28.37 -0.56
CA GLN A 314 -3.53 -27.82 -1.10
C GLN A 314 -4.21 -28.73 -2.13
N LEU A 315 -3.44 -29.51 -2.89
CA LEU A 315 -3.96 -30.49 -3.83
C LEU A 315 -4.58 -31.70 -3.13
N LYS A 316 -4.06 -32.10 -1.96
CA LYS A 316 -4.65 -33.18 -1.15
C LYS A 316 -5.95 -32.72 -0.51
N GLU A 317 -5.95 -31.56 0.14
CA GLU A 317 -7.15 -31.00 0.78
C GLU A 317 -8.32 -30.84 -0.20
N ARG A 318 -8.06 -30.43 -1.46
CA ARG A 318 -9.10 -30.33 -2.48
C ARG A 318 -9.70 -31.69 -2.87
N LYS A 319 -8.86 -32.73 -2.97
CA LYS A 319 -9.33 -34.08 -3.31
C LYS A 319 -10.18 -34.68 -2.19
N ASP A 320 -9.77 -34.46 -0.94
CA ASP A 320 -10.51 -34.94 0.22
C ASP A 320 -11.90 -34.27 0.30
N VAL A 321 -12.00 -32.97 -0.01
CA VAL A 321 -13.29 -32.24 -0.10
C VAL A 321 -14.16 -32.74 -1.24
N ASP A 322 -13.59 -33.04 -2.41
CA ASP A 322 -14.33 -33.56 -3.56
C ASP A 322 -14.83 -35.01 -3.32
N GLU A 323 -14.12 -35.82 -2.52
CA GLU A 323 -14.54 -37.18 -2.15
C GLU A 323 -15.59 -37.20 -1.02
N GLU A 324 -15.63 -36.18 -0.14
CA GLU A 324 -16.64 -36.07 0.94
C GLU A 324 -17.96 -35.39 0.49
N ALA A 325 -18.04 -34.82 -0.71
CA ALA A 325 -19.29 -34.27 -1.23
C ALA A 325 -20.27 -35.41 -1.58
N PRO A 326 -21.46 -35.52 -0.94
CA PRO A 326 -22.40 -36.58 -1.26
C PRO A 326 -22.93 -36.37 -2.68
N ALA A 327 -22.84 -37.40 -3.52
CA ALA A 327 -23.56 -37.43 -4.79
C ALA A 327 -25.07 -37.28 -4.49
N GLU A 328 -25.63 -36.09 -4.75
CA GLU A 328 -27.07 -35.91 -4.75
C GLU A 328 -27.65 -36.89 -5.77
N HIS A 329 -28.31 -37.92 -5.25
CA HIS A 329 -29.10 -38.84 -6.03
C HIS A 329 -30.14 -38.04 -6.82
N VAL A 330 -29.98 -38.01 -8.15
CA VAL A 330 -31.08 -37.80 -9.08
C VAL A 330 -32.01 -39.00 -8.92
N GLY A 331 -32.89 -38.92 -7.93
CA GLY A 331 -34.02 -39.82 -7.74
C GLY A 331 -35.21 -39.25 -8.50
N SER A 332 -35.56 -39.93 -9.58
CA SER A 332 -36.81 -39.75 -10.30
C SER A 332 -37.99 -40.05 -9.37
N GLU A 333 -39.01 -39.20 -9.38
CA GLU A 333 -40.43 -39.58 -9.27
C GLU A 333 -41.32 -38.48 -9.84
#